data_AF-C8PNJ1-F1
#
_entry.id   AF-C8PNJ1-F1
#
_cell.length_a   1.000
_cell.length_b   1.000
_cell.length_c   1.000
_cell.angle_alpha   90.00
_cell.angle_beta   90.00
_cell.angle_gamma   90.00
#
_symmetry.space_group_name_H-M   'P 1'
#
loop_
_entity.id
_entity.type
_entity.pdbx_description
1 polymer ?
#
loop_
_entity_poly.entity_id
_entity_poly.type
_entity_poly.pdbx_seq_one_letter_code
_entity_poly.pdbx_strand_id
1 'polypeptide(L)'
;MYFERSSGYEYAKQFYEKMFHFIEEKFGADNVISAVMHADEINVVATEELGKDVYHYHLHAMVLPMVEKEVLWSKRCKDPEFRGTVKEVVHQISYLKK
;
A
#
# COMPACT_ATOMS: atom_id res chain seq x y z
N MET A 1 -11.23 20.91 -5.57
CA MET A 1 -11.99 20.34 -6.72
C MET A 1 -11.06 19.78 -7.81
N TYR A 2 -10.03 19.02 -7.47
CA TYR A 2 -9.09 18.47 -8.47
C TYR A 2 -9.77 17.46 -9.42
N PHE A 3 -10.52 16.49 -8.85
CA PHE A 3 -11.26 15.50 -9.62
C PHE A 3 -12.42 16.12 -10.42
N GLU A 4 -13.21 17.00 -9.81
CA GLU A 4 -14.33 17.69 -10.49
C GLU A 4 -13.93 18.46 -11.74
N ARG A 5 -12.72 19.06 -11.76
CA ARG A 5 -12.19 19.76 -12.94
C ARG A 5 -11.71 18.82 -14.06
N SER A 6 -11.62 17.52 -13.76
CA SER A 6 -11.01 16.50 -14.62
C SER A 6 -12.00 15.41 -15.00
N SER A 7 -13.31 15.68 -15.06
CA SER A 7 -14.39 14.70 -15.31
C SER A 7 -14.87 13.90 -14.08
N GLY A 8 -14.56 14.37 -12.87
CA GLY A 8 -15.14 13.84 -11.63
C GLY A 8 -14.83 12.36 -11.40
N TYR A 9 -15.89 11.57 -11.26
CA TYR A 9 -15.82 10.13 -10.95
C TYR A 9 -14.98 9.32 -11.93
N GLU A 10 -15.10 9.56 -13.24
CA GLU A 10 -14.38 8.75 -14.24
C GLU A 10 -12.86 8.95 -14.15
N TYR A 11 -12.42 10.18 -13.87
CA TYR A 11 -11.00 10.43 -13.64
C TYR A 11 -10.53 9.91 -12.29
N ALA A 12 -11.38 9.95 -11.25
CA ALA A 12 -11.06 9.35 -9.97
C ALA A 12 -10.83 7.83 -10.09
N LYS A 13 -11.67 7.12 -10.83
CA LYS A 13 -11.47 5.69 -11.13
C LYS A 13 -10.12 5.41 -11.77
N GLN A 14 -9.80 6.12 -12.87
CA GLN A 14 -8.52 5.93 -13.57
C GLN A 14 -7.32 6.30 -12.70
N PHE A 15 -7.46 7.32 -11.87
CA PHE A 15 -6.43 7.74 -10.93
C PHE A 15 -6.17 6.66 -9.87
N TYR A 16 -7.22 6.14 -9.24
CA TYR A 16 -7.07 5.13 -8.18
C TYR A 16 -6.72 3.74 -8.72
N GLU A 17 -7.07 3.41 -9.95
CA GLU A 17 -6.57 2.22 -10.66
C GLU A 17 -5.04 2.30 -10.86
N LYS A 18 -4.52 3.46 -11.29
CA LYS A 18 -3.07 3.68 -11.36
C LYS A 18 -2.40 3.60 -9.99
N MET A 19 -3.05 4.13 -8.94
CA MET A 19 -2.55 4.00 -7.58
C MET A 19 -2.55 2.55 -7.09
N PHE A 20 -3.56 1.75 -7.44
CA PHE A 20 -3.60 0.34 -7.13
C PHE A 20 -2.41 -0.40 -7.74
N HIS A 21 -2.15 -0.24 -9.04
CA HIS A 21 -0.99 -0.86 -9.68
C HIS A 21 0.35 -0.35 -9.12
N PHE A 22 0.43 0.92 -8.74
CA PHE A 22 1.60 1.43 -8.04
C PHE A 22 1.82 0.76 -6.68
N ILE A 23 0.75 0.44 -5.94
CA ILE A 23 0.83 -0.31 -4.69
C ILE A 23 1.31 -1.75 -4.96
N GLU A 24 0.79 -2.41 -6.00
CA GLU A 24 1.24 -3.75 -6.41
C GLU A 24 2.72 -3.77 -6.78
N GLU A 25 3.20 -2.78 -7.55
CA GLU A 25 4.61 -2.66 -7.92
C GLU A 25 5.51 -2.49 -6.69
N LYS A 26 5.07 -1.66 -5.74
CA LYS A 26 5.87 -1.30 -4.56
C LYS A 26 5.91 -2.40 -3.50
N PHE A 27 4.81 -3.10 -3.30
CA PHE A 27 4.67 -4.04 -2.19
C PHE A 27 4.56 -5.49 -2.63
N GLY A 28 4.45 -5.76 -3.93
CA GLY A 28 4.14 -7.07 -4.49
C GLY A 28 2.63 -7.32 -4.48
N ALA A 29 2.08 -7.72 -5.63
CA ALA A 29 0.64 -7.96 -5.79
C ALA A 29 0.07 -8.95 -4.76
N ASP A 30 0.81 -10.02 -4.46
CA ASP A 30 0.42 -11.04 -3.47
C ASP A 30 0.31 -10.50 -2.03
N ASN A 31 0.89 -9.32 -1.76
CA ASN A 31 0.86 -8.69 -0.44
C ASN A 31 -0.27 -7.67 -0.30
N VAL A 32 -1.04 -7.41 -1.35
CA VAL A 32 -2.21 -6.53 -1.31
C VAL A 32 -3.44 -7.36 -0.97
N ILE A 33 -3.98 -7.17 0.24
CA ILE A 33 -5.15 -7.92 0.74
C ILE A 33 -6.45 -7.35 0.17
N SER A 34 -6.52 -6.03 0.07
CA SER A 34 -7.67 -5.34 -0.52
C SER A 34 -7.29 -3.94 -0.98
N ALA A 35 -7.95 -3.45 -2.02
CA ALA A 35 -7.92 -2.06 -2.44
C ALA A 35 -9.34 -1.65 -2.87
N VAL A 36 -9.98 -0.78 -2.09
CA VAL A 36 -11.39 -0.38 -2.30
C VAL A 36 -11.48 1.13 -2.41
N MET A 37 -11.96 1.60 -3.56
CA MET A 37 -12.22 3.03 -3.78
C MET A 37 -13.63 3.36 -3.28
N HIS A 38 -13.75 4.38 -2.44
CA HIS A 38 -15.03 4.93 -1.99
C HIS A 38 -15.39 6.17 -2.80
N ALA A 39 -16.70 6.34 -3.03
CA ALA A 39 -17.30 7.41 -3.82
C ALA A 39 -18.70 7.79 -3.29
N ASP A 40 -18.98 7.42 -2.04
CA ASP A 40 -20.27 7.49 -1.37
C ASP A 40 -20.30 8.55 -0.25
N GLU A 41 -19.18 9.25 -0.03
CA GLU A 41 -19.06 10.31 0.97
C GLU A 41 -19.25 11.69 0.33
N ILE A 42 -20.21 12.49 0.80
CA ILE A 42 -20.40 13.86 0.33
C ILE A 42 -19.33 14.78 0.92
N ASN A 43 -18.69 15.58 0.06
CA ASN A 43 -17.88 16.70 0.47
C ASN A 43 -18.78 17.93 0.67
N VAL A 44 -19.19 18.18 1.91
CA VAL A 44 -20.13 19.26 2.26
C VAL A 44 -19.63 20.62 1.76
N VAL A 45 -18.36 20.95 2.03
CA VAL A 45 -17.77 22.25 1.65
C VAL A 45 -17.78 22.44 0.13
N ALA A 46 -17.31 21.45 -0.62
CA ALA A 46 -17.28 21.55 -2.08
C ALA A 46 -18.68 21.54 -2.71
N THR A 47 -19.63 20.85 -2.07
CA THR A 47 -21.03 20.80 -2.49
C THR A 47 -21.70 22.17 -2.34
N GLU A 48 -21.52 22.82 -1.19
CA GLU A 48 -22.02 24.17 -0.94
C GLU A 48 -21.39 25.20 -1.89
N GLU A 49 -20.07 25.13 -2.12
CA GLU A 49 -19.37 26.05 -3.02
C GLU A 49 -19.79 25.94 -4.50
N LEU A 50 -20.15 24.74 -4.96
CA LEU A 50 -20.52 24.50 -6.38
C LEU A 50 -22.03 24.44 -6.63
N GLY A 51 -22.85 24.41 -5.58
CA GLY A 51 -24.30 24.27 -5.72
C GLY A 51 -24.74 22.94 -6.36
N LYS A 52 -23.92 21.89 -6.25
CA LYS A 52 -24.21 20.54 -6.73
C LYS A 52 -23.52 19.52 -5.83
N ASP A 53 -24.03 18.29 -5.78
CA ASP A 53 -23.41 17.22 -5.00
C ASP A 53 -21.98 16.93 -5.50
N VAL A 54 -21.02 16.99 -4.60
CA VAL A 54 -19.62 16.66 -4.85
C VAL A 54 -19.19 15.57 -3.88
N TYR A 55 -18.73 14.44 -4.42
CA TYR A 55 -18.30 13.31 -3.62
C TYR A 55 -16.80 13.34 -3.32
N HIS A 56 -16.43 12.87 -2.13
CA HIS A 56 -15.07 12.62 -1.71
C HIS A 56 -14.65 11.23 -2.19
N TYR A 57 -13.59 11.21 -3.00
CA TYR A 57 -13.00 9.96 -3.49
C TYR A 57 -11.73 9.66 -2.69
N HIS A 58 -11.61 8.42 -2.23
CA HIS A 58 -10.40 7.92 -1.59
C HIS A 58 -10.28 6.40 -1.78
N LEU A 59 -9.05 5.88 -1.60
CA LEU A 59 -8.74 4.46 -1.72
C LEU A 59 -8.31 3.92 -0.36
N HIS A 60 -9.03 2.94 0.15
CA HIS A 60 -8.61 2.11 1.27
C HIS A 60 -7.80 0.93 0.74
N ALA A 61 -6.51 0.90 1.06
CA ALA A 61 -5.64 -0.22 0.74
C ALA A 61 -5.14 -0.91 2.01
N MET A 62 -5.27 -2.24 2.07
CA MET A 62 -4.71 -3.09 3.11
C MET A 62 -3.55 -3.87 2.51
N VAL A 63 -2.34 -3.66 3.04
CA VAL A 63 -1.10 -4.20 2.49
C VAL A 63 -0.28 -4.84 3.61
N LEU A 64 0.24 -6.05 3.37
CA LEU A 64 1.13 -6.73 4.30
C LEU A 64 2.49 -6.01 4.34
N PRO A 65 3.02 -5.66 5.53
CA PRO A 65 4.30 -4.95 5.64
C PRO A 65 5.48 -5.93 5.50
N MET A 66 5.75 -6.39 4.28
CA MET A 66 6.84 -7.32 4.01
C MET A 66 8.21 -6.62 4.16
N VAL A 67 9.15 -7.32 4.80
CA VAL A 67 10.54 -6.87 4.95
C VAL A 67 11.51 -7.98 4.61
N GLU A 68 12.64 -7.59 4.03
CA GLU A 68 13.79 -8.48 3.86
C GLU A 68 14.55 -8.60 5.17
N LYS A 69 14.88 -9.83 5.53
CA LYS A 69 15.67 -10.11 6.73
C LYS A 69 16.77 -11.10 6.41
N GLU A 70 17.99 -10.74 6.76
CA GLU A 70 19.13 -11.65 6.75
C GLU A 70 19.05 -12.59 7.97
N VAL A 71 19.03 -13.89 7.70
CA VAL A 71 19.21 -14.91 8.72
C VAL A 71 20.69 -15.24 8.76
N LEU A 72 21.34 -15.03 9.91
CA LEU A 72 22.76 -15.28 10.08
C LEU A 72 23.03 -16.71 10.57
N TRP A 73 24.18 -17.26 10.22
CA TRP A 73 24.66 -18.50 10.83
C TRP A 73 24.87 -18.34 12.33
N SER A 74 24.30 -19.27 13.10
CA SER A 74 24.40 -19.22 14.56
C SER A 74 25.83 -19.43 15.06
N LYS A 75 26.10 -19.01 16.30
CA LYS A 75 27.36 -19.28 17.02
C LYS A 75 27.68 -20.78 17.16
N ARG A 76 26.69 -21.67 16.98
CA ARG A 76 26.82 -23.13 17.04
C ARG A 76 27.12 -23.77 15.67
N CYS A 77 27.34 -22.99 14.61
CA CYS A 77 27.74 -23.54 13.31
C CYS A 77 29.03 -24.35 13.45
N LYS A 78 29.08 -25.56 12.84
CA LYS A 78 30.23 -26.46 12.91
C LYS A 78 31.47 -25.83 12.27
N ASP A 79 31.28 -25.18 11.13
CA ASP A 79 32.30 -24.43 10.43
C ASP A 79 32.43 -23.01 11.04
N PRO A 80 33.60 -22.66 11.62
CA PRO A 80 33.82 -21.35 12.22
C PRO A 80 33.76 -20.19 11.22
N GLU A 81 34.11 -20.37 9.95
CA GLU A 81 34.21 -19.28 8.96
C GLU A 81 32.83 -18.69 8.60
N PHE A 82 31.77 -19.50 8.69
CA PHE A 82 30.41 -19.05 8.40
C PHE A 82 29.72 -18.32 9.55
N ARG A 83 30.23 -18.38 10.79
CA ARG A 83 29.49 -17.83 11.95
C ARG A 83 29.30 -16.31 11.83
N GLY A 84 28.04 -15.86 11.93
CA GLY A 84 27.69 -14.45 11.79
C GLY A 84 27.64 -13.94 10.34
N THR A 85 27.95 -14.77 9.34
CA THR A 85 27.69 -14.44 7.93
C THR A 85 26.25 -14.75 7.57
N VAL A 86 25.77 -14.15 6.48
CA VAL A 86 24.42 -14.36 5.96
C VAL A 86 24.28 -15.82 5.50
N LYS A 87 23.34 -16.54 6.10
CA LYS A 87 22.95 -17.89 5.70
C LYS A 87 21.92 -17.85 4.58
N GLU A 88 20.93 -16.98 4.71
CA GLU A 88 19.84 -16.80 3.75
C GLU A 88 19.18 -15.43 3.97
N VAL A 89 18.55 -14.91 2.93
CA VAL A 89 17.69 -13.73 3.00
C VAL A 89 16.25 -14.21 2.85
N VAL A 90 15.38 -13.84 3.79
CA VAL A 90 13.97 -14.23 3.78
C VAL A 90 13.06 -13.00 3.76
N HIS A 91 11.96 -13.08 3.02
CA HIS A 91 10.88 -12.09 3.03
C HIS A 91 9.86 -12.50 4.08
N GLN A 92 9.67 -11.69 5.11
CA GLN A 92 8.71 -11.97 6.17
C GLN A 92 7.87 -10.75 6.50
N ILE A 93 6.68 -10.97 7.07
CA ILE A 93 5.85 -9.90 7.60
C ILE A 93 6.61 -9.23 8.76
N SER A 94 6.77 -7.92 8.68
CA SER A 94 7.33 -7.10 9.74
C SER A 94 6.46 -7.19 10.99
N TYR A 95 7.06 -7.64 12.08
CA TYR A 95 6.49 -7.49 13.41
C TYR A 95 7.18 -6.31 14.10
N LEU A 96 6.45 -5.21 14.32
CA LEU A 96 6.85 -4.24 15.32
C LEU A 96 6.81 -4.94 16.69
N LYS A 97 7.97 -5.07 17.34
CA LYS A 97 7.99 -5.30 18.78
C LYS A 97 7.38 -4.06 19.44
N LYS A 98 6.15 -4.17 19.94
CA LYS A 98 5.63 -3.25 20.95
C LYS A 98 6.41 -3.43 22.25
#